data_AF-A0A849QDT0-F1
#
_entry.id   AF-A0A849QDT0-F1
#
_cell.length_a   1.000
_cell.length_b   1.000
_cell.length_c   1.000
_cell.angle_alpha   90.00
_cell.angle_beta   90.00
_cell.angle_gamma   90.00
#
_symmetry.space_group_name_H-M   'P 1'
#
loop_
_entity.id
_entity.type
_entity.pdbx_description
1 polymer ?
#
loop_
_entity_poly.entity_id
_entity_poly.type
_entity_poly.pdbx_seq_one_letter_code
_entity_poly.pdbx_strand_id
1 'polypeptide(L)' 'SQSRDNATEDSDIDIAIISKDFRNKDIFERARLTKDAEIKTIRKFMVPLDIVTLTSEEFENETSPVAEFAKSGKIMFAA' A
#
# COMPACT_ATOMS: atom_id res chain seq x y z
N SER A 1 3.57 -19.56 -11.34
CA SER A 1 2.83 -19.13 -10.14
C SER A 1 3.45 -19.81 -8.94
N GLN A 2 4.02 -19.07 -7.98
CA GLN A 2 4.71 -19.63 -6.80
C GLN A 2 3.87 -19.47 -5.51
N SER A 3 2.55 -19.50 -5.65
CA SER A 3 1.65 -19.49 -4.50
C SER A 3 1.54 -20.92 -3.97
N ARG A 4 2.24 -21.21 -2.88
CA ARG A 4 1.95 -22.39 -2.05
C ARG A 4 0.71 -22.04 -1.23
N ASP A 5 -0.26 -22.96 -1.22
CA ASP A 5 -1.64 -22.86 -0.74
C ASP A 5 -1.77 -22.61 0.80
N ASN A 6 -0.97 -21.70 1.34
CA ASN A 6 -0.81 -21.40 2.77
C ASN A 6 -1.24 -19.95 3.08
N ALA A 7 -2.15 -19.38 2.28
CA ALA A 7 -2.66 -18.04 2.53
C ALA A 7 -3.46 -18.07 3.84
N THR A 8 -2.94 -17.40 4.86
CA THR A 8 -3.64 -17.14 6.13
C THR A 8 -4.16 -15.70 6.09
N GLU A 9 -5.17 -15.32 6.88
CA GLU A 9 -5.65 -13.91 6.93
C GLU A 9 -4.51 -12.90 7.17
N ASP A 10 -3.43 -13.32 7.82
CA ASP A 10 -2.25 -12.49 8.12
C ASP A 10 -1.14 -12.51 7.05
N SER A 11 -1.30 -13.23 5.93
CA SER A 11 -0.18 -13.47 4.99
C SER A 11 -0.07 -12.50 3.81
N ASP A 12 -1.08 -11.68 3.53
CA ASP A 12 -1.08 -10.71 2.41
C ASP A 12 -1.54 -9.34 2.93
N ILE A 13 -0.64 -8.58 3.57
CA ILE A 13 -0.96 -7.28 4.13
C ILE A 13 -0.81 -6.19 3.05
N ASP A 14 -1.93 -5.68 2.56
CA ASP A 14 -1.98 -4.51 1.68
C ASP A 14 -2.09 -3.21 2.49
N ILE A 15 -1.16 -2.27 2.25
CA ILE A 15 -1.15 -0.96 2.91
C ILE A 15 -1.33 0.14 1.86
N ALA A 16 -2.48 0.82 1.92
CA ALA A 16 -2.69 2.05 1.16
C ALA A 16 -2.15 3.27 1.93
N ILE A 17 -1.26 4.04 1.31
CA ILE A 17 -0.78 5.33 1.83
C ILE A 17 -1.34 6.43 0.95
N ILE A 18 -2.18 7.29 1.55
CA ILE A 18 -2.74 8.46 0.88
C ILE A 18 -1.93 9.69 1.28
N SER A 19 -1.22 10.31 0.33
CA SER A 19 -0.41 11.51 0.60
C SER A 19 -0.29 12.43 -0.61
N LYS A 20 -0.32 13.74 -0.34
CA LYS A 20 -0.02 14.80 -1.32
C LYS A 20 1.41 14.73 -1.86
N ASP A 21 2.32 14.08 -1.16
CA ASP A 21 3.73 13.95 -1.54
C ASP A 21 3.94 13.05 -2.75
N PHE A 22 2.93 12.26 -3.12
CA PHE A 22 2.94 11.42 -4.32
C PHE A 22 2.51 12.17 -5.60
N ARG A 23 2.08 13.44 -5.49
CA ARG A 23 1.70 14.24 -6.66
C ARG A 23 2.90 14.50 -7.56
N ASN A 24 2.67 14.43 -8.87
CA ASN A 24 3.69 14.58 -9.91
C ASN A 24 4.86 13.60 -9.76
N LYS A 25 4.62 12.42 -9.17
CA LYS A 25 5.61 11.34 -9.05
C LYS A 25 5.17 10.12 -9.81
N ASP A 26 6.14 9.52 -10.52
CA ASP A 26 5.94 8.21 -11.12
C ASP A 26 6.03 7.08 -10.07
N ILE A 27 5.75 5.85 -10.51
CA ILE A 27 5.73 4.67 -9.64
C ILE A 27 7.08 4.41 -8.94
N PHE A 28 8.22 4.69 -9.59
CA PHE A 28 9.54 4.45 -9.01
C PHE A 28 9.91 5.52 -7.99
N GLU A 29 9.54 6.77 -8.25
CA GLU A 29 9.71 7.87 -7.30
C GLU A 29 8.87 7.67 -6.04
N ARG A 30 7.62 7.21 -6.19
CA ARG A 30 6.74 6.87 -5.05
C ARG A 30 7.32 5.72 -4.24
N ALA A 31 7.74 4.63 -4.90
CA ALA A 31 8.37 3.49 -4.22
C ALA A 31 9.63 3.93 -3.44
N ARG A 32 10.41 4.88 -3.96
CA ARG A 32 11.60 5.38 -3.25
C ARG A 32 11.27 6.11 -1.95
N LEU A 33 10.10 6.73 -1.84
CA LEU A 33 9.66 7.41 -0.61
C LEU A 33 9.27 6.42 0.50
N THR A 34 8.76 5.24 0.14
CA THR A 34 8.26 4.23 1.09
C THR A 34 9.26 3.11 1.37
N LYS A 35 10.22 2.89 0.46
CA LYS A 35 11.21 1.80 0.47
C LYS A 35 11.84 1.52 1.83
N ASP A 36 12.34 2.55 2.50
CA ASP A 36 13.08 2.32 3.76
C ASP A 36 12.15 1.83 4.88
N ALA A 37 10.90 2.30 4.91
CA ALA A 37 9.91 1.86 5.86
C ALA A 37 9.42 0.44 5.55
N GLU A 38 9.19 0.15 4.26
CA GLU A 38 8.83 -1.18 3.76
C GLU A 38 9.89 -2.23 4.13
N ILE A 39 11.15 -1.99 3.77
CA ILE A 39 12.27 -2.91 4.06
C ILE A 39 12.41 -3.15 5.57
N LYS A 40 12.31 -2.09 6.39
CA LYS A 40 12.42 -2.22 7.84
C LYS A 40 11.28 -3.04 8.42
N THR A 41 10.06 -2.84 7.92
CA THR A 41 8.86 -3.56 8.38
C THR A 41 8.96 -5.04 8.02
N ILE A 42 9.27 -5.37 6.75
CA ILE A 42 9.45 -6.76 6.31
C ILE A 42 10.54 -7.45 7.13
N ARG A 43 11.71 -6.80 7.32
CA ARG A 43 12.80 -7.39 8.12
C ARG A 43 12.46 -7.60 9.59
N LYS A 44 11.61 -6.73 10.17
CA LYS A 44 11.24 -6.80 11.58
C LYS A 44 10.21 -7.88 11.86
N PHE A 45 9.20 -7.98 11.01
CA PHE A 45 8.05 -8.85 11.25
C PHE A 45 8.11 -10.14 10.44
N MET A 46 8.95 -10.21 9.42
CA MET A 46 9.10 -11.37 8.52
C MET A 46 7.79 -11.75 7.82
N VAL A 47 6.93 -10.75 7.56
CA VAL A 47 5.65 -10.90 6.84
C VAL A 47 5.76 -10.12 5.53
N PRO A 48 5.33 -10.69 4.39
CA PRO A 48 5.25 -9.95 3.13
C PRO A 48 4.16 -8.88 3.23
N LEU A 49 4.40 -7.73 2.59
CA LEU A 49 3.44 -6.63 2.55
C LEU A 49 3.55 -5.93 1.20
N ASP A 50 2.43 -5.43 0.69
CA ASP A 50 2.36 -4.64 -0.53
C ASP A 50 1.94 -3.21 -0.19
N ILE A 51 2.67 -2.22 -0.72
CA ILE A 51 2.36 -0.80 -0.51
C ILE A 51 1.72 -0.23 -1.77
N VAL A 52 0.51 0.28 -1.61
CA VAL A 52 -0.21 1.06 -2.62
C VAL A 52 -0.12 2.53 -2.27
N THR A 53 0.43 3.34 -3.17
CA THR A 53 0.58 4.79 -2.97
C THR A 53 -0.41 5.58 -3.80
N LEU A 54 -1.24 6.40 -3.16
CA LEU A 54 -2.28 7.21 -3.80
C LEU A 54 -2.17 8.68 -3.39
N THR A 55 -2.44 9.60 -4.31
CA THR A 55 -2.78 10.97 -3.92
C THR A 55 -4.22 11.03 -3.40
N SER A 56 -4.59 12.12 -2.72
CA SER A 56 -5.99 12.31 -2.29
C SER A 56 -6.94 12.30 -3.49
N GLU A 57 -6.54 12.92 -4.61
CA GLU A 57 -7.33 12.97 -5.83
C GLU A 57 -7.50 11.58 -6.46
N GLU A 58 -6.46 10.75 -6.43
CA GLU A 58 -6.51 9.36 -6.93
C GLU A 58 -7.37 8.46 -6.03
N PHE A 59 -7.32 8.67 -4.71
CA PHE A 59 -8.16 7.95 -3.75
C PHE A 59 -9.64 8.32 -3.86
N GLU A 60 -9.95 9.58 -4.18
CA GLU A 60 -11.34 9.98 -4.36
C GLU A 60 -11.96 9.52 -5.68
N ASN A 61 -11.15 9.09 -6.65
CA ASN A 61 -11.65 8.61 -7.94
C ASN A 61 -12.45 7.31 -7.81
N GLU A 62 -13.77 7.40 -7.92
CA GLU A 62 -14.72 6.28 -7.82
C GLU A 62 -14.62 5.25 -8.95
N THR A 63 -13.87 5.54 -10.02
CA THR A 63 -13.66 4.60 -11.13
C THR A 63 -12.38 3.77 -10.99
N SER A 64 -11.57 4.03 -9.96
CA SER A 64 -10.32 3.30 -9.72
C SER A 64 -10.57 2.08 -8.83
N PRO A 65 -10.35 0.84 -9.33
CA PRO A 65 -10.52 -0.37 -8.52
C PRO A 65 -9.63 -0.39 -7.28
N VAL A 66 -8.44 0.20 -7.38
CA VAL A 66 -7.48 0.33 -6.27
C VAL A 66 -8.02 1.27 -5.20
N ALA A 67 -8.66 2.37 -5.60
CA ALA A 67 -9.26 3.31 -4.66
C ALA A 67 -10.50 2.72 -3.98
N GLU A 68 -11.35 2.04 -4.75
CA GLU A 68 -12.52 1.33 -4.21
C GLU A 68 -12.11 0.29 -3.16
N PHE A 69 -11.11 -0.53 -3.48
CA PHE A 69 -10.56 -1.51 -2.54
C PHE A 69 -9.99 -0.84 -1.28
N ALA A 70 -9.18 0.20 -1.43
CA ALA A 70 -8.60 0.93 -0.29
C ALA A 70 -9.67 1.58 0.61
N LYS A 71 -10.78 2.07 0.04
CA LYS A 71 -11.93 2.63 0.79
C LYS A 71 -12.65 1.61 1.66
N SER A 72 -12.61 0.33 1.30
CA SER A 72 -13.16 -0.76 2.11
C SER A 72 -12.28 -1.15 3.31
N GLY A 73 -11.05 -0.62 3.36
CA GLY A 73 -10.07 -0.91 4.41
C GLY A 73 -10.35 -0.22 5.75
N LYS A 74 -9.43 -0.44 6.69
CA LYS A 74 -9.47 0.15 8.03
C LYS A 74 -8.46 1.31 8.13
N ILE A 75 -8.92 2.46 8.62
CA ILE A 75 -8.03 3.60 8.89
C ILE A 75 -7.12 3.26 10.08
N MET A 76 -5.80 3.22 9.83
CA MET A 76 -4.80 2.94 10.87
C MET A 76 -4.15 4.20 11.44
N PHE A 77 -4.11 5.28 10.66
CA PHE A 77 -3.55 6.56 11.08
C PHE A 77 -4.12 7.69 10.21
N ALA A 78 -4.40 8.84 10.83
CA ALA A 78 -4.80 10.09 10.18
C ALA A 78 -4.21 11.26 10.96
N ALA A 79 -3.54 12.20 10.27
CA ALA A 79 -2.88 13.36 10.85
C ALA A 79 -3.00 14.58 9.93
#